data_AF-A0A2W4UJC5-F1
#
_entry.id   AF-A0A2W4UJC5-F1
#
_cell.length_a   1.000
_cell.length_b   1.000
_cell.length_c   1.000
_cell.angle_alpha   90.00
_cell.angle_beta   90.00
_cell.angle_gamma   90.00
#
_symmetry.space_group_name_H-M   'P 1'
#
loop_
_entity.id
_entity.type
_entity.pdbx_description
1 polymer ?
#
loop_
_entity_poly.entity_id
_entity_poly.type
_entity_poly.pdbx_seq_one_letter_code
_entity_poly.pdbx_strand_id
1 'polypeptide(L)'
;MKTALLATLLALAACSPPAERASTEGEAQQKKLDRATKEYADCITRGAQTIDVTTDAAGTLGDRVVLACKPLRNSLMADVTAFHQIGHPKFTIDQSKAVAEASIATIEDDLRQQTVVTIVNRQTAAEAPAAVPAKAS
;
A
#
# COMPACT_ATOMS: atom_id res chain seq x y z
N MET A 1 39.04 8.92 58.47
CA MET A 1 38.04 9.95 58.08
C MET A 1 38.24 10.25 56.61
N LYS A 2 37.15 10.27 55.82
CA LYS A 2 36.88 11.14 54.66
C LYS A 2 38.05 11.31 53.66
N THR A 3 38.02 10.79 52.44
CA THR A 3 37.04 11.14 51.39
C THR A 3 37.16 10.17 50.21
N ALA A 4 36.33 9.14 50.20
CA ALA A 4 36.01 8.38 49.00
C ALA A 4 34.50 8.50 48.83
N LEU A 5 34.03 9.52 48.10
CA LEU A 5 32.62 9.76 47.73
C LEU A 5 32.54 11.16 47.11
N LEU A 6 32.88 11.34 45.84
CA LEU A 6 32.50 12.56 45.09
C LEU A 6 32.63 12.45 43.56
N ALA A 7 33.07 11.32 43.00
CA ALA A 7 33.30 11.21 41.56
C ALA A 7 32.21 10.47 40.74
N THR A 8 31.13 9.96 41.37
CA THR A 8 30.16 9.07 40.69
C THR A 8 28.79 9.69 40.40
N LEU A 9 28.57 10.99 40.63
CA LEU A 9 27.25 11.63 40.43
C LEU A 9 27.10 12.47 39.15
N LEU A 10 28.11 12.50 38.27
CA LEU A 10 28.06 13.31 37.03
C LEU A 10 27.74 12.51 35.74
N ALA A 11 27.45 11.20 35.83
CA ALA A 11 27.27 10.36 34.64
C ALA A 11 25.81 9.97 34.32
N LEU A 12 24.80 10.54 34.99
CA LEU A 12 23.37 10.25 34.69
C LEU A 12 22.51 11.50 34.41
N ALA A 13 23.12 12.69 34.28
CA ALA A 13 22.36 13.86 33.85
C ALA A 13 22.21 13.87 32.32
N ALA A 14 20.97 13.66 31.87
CA ALA A 14 20.44 13.96 30.54
C ALA A 14 20.77 12.99 29.40
N CYS A 15 20.31 11.74 29.52
CA CYS A 15 19.81 11.00 28.36
C CYS A 15 18.27 11.08 28.37
N SER A 16 17.74 12.31 28.31
CA SER A 16 16.34 12.48 27.91
C SER A 16 16.22 11.89 26.50
N PRO A 17 15.24 11.03 26.19
CA PRO A 17 15.00 10.68 24.80
C PRO A 17 14.90 12.00 24.03
N PRO A 18 15.62 12.14 22.89
CA PRO A 18 15.59 13.37 22.13
C PRO A 18 14.13 13.75 21.97
N ALA A 19 13.79 15.00 22.33
CA ALA A 19 12.43 15.50 22.20
C ALA A 19 11.88 15.05 20.85
N GLU A 20 10.72 14.39 20.84
CA GLU A 20 10.08 13.96 19.59
C GLU A 20 10.11 15.16 18.66
N ARG A 21 10.87 15.02 17.57
CA ARG A 21 10.93 16.11 16.59
C ARG A 21 9.51 16.34 16.14
N ALA A 22 9.05 17.59 16.19
CA ALA A 22 7.74 17.94 15.68
C ALA A 22 7.61 17.39 14.26
N SER A 23 6.50 16.72 13.99
CA SER A 23 6.32 16.02 12.72
C SER A 23 6.46 17.00 11.56
N THR A 24 7.30 16.65 10.59
CA THR A 24 7.49 17.51 9.41
C THR A 24 6.29 17.38 8.48
N GLU A 25 6.05 18.40 7.64
CA GLU A 25 5.03 18.35 6.58
C GLU A 25 5.21 17.10 5.69
N GLY A 26 6.46 16.74 5.40
CA GLY A 26 6.82 15.53 4.66
C GLY A 26 6.35 14.24 5.33
N GLU A 27 6.53 14.10 6.65
CA GLU A 27 6.07 12.91 7.39
C GLU A 27 4.54 12.81 7.42
N ALA A 28 3.85 13.93 7.59
CA ALA A 28 2.39 13.95 7.56
C ALA A 28 1.85 13.56 6.18
N GLN A 29 2.50 14.03 5.11
CA GLN A 29 2.12 13.69 3.75
C GLN A 29 2.49 12.24 3.39
N GLN A 30 3.61 11.74 3.89
CA GLN A 30 3.99 10.32 3.74
C GLN A 30 2.93 9.40 4.37
N LYS A 31 2.44 9.71 5.58
CA LYS A 31 1.36 8.92 6.21
C LYS A 31 0.06 8.91 5.41
N LYS A 32 -0.27 10.01 4.71
CA LYS A 32 -1.42 10.06 3.81
C LYS A 32 -1.19 9.19 2.58
N LEU A 33 0.00 9.28 1.98
CA LEU A 33 0.40 8.45 0.85
C LEU A 33 0.34 6.96 1.18
N ASP A 34 0.88 6.55 2.34
CA ASP A 34 0.85 5.15 2.79
C ASP A 34 -0.59 4.65 2.95
N ARG A 35 -1.47 5.48 3.53
CA ARG A 35 -2.89 5.17 3.68
C ARG A 35 -3.58 5.04 2.32
N ALA A 36 -3.40 6.01 1.43
CA ALA A 36 -4.02 6.00 0.10
C ALA A 36 -3.56 4.79 -0.73
N THR A 37 -2.27 4.43 -0.62
CA THR A 37 -1.70 3.25 -1.27
C THR A 37 -2.37 1.98 -0.75
N LYS A 38 -2.50 1.86 0.57
CA LYS A 38 -3.18 0.72 1.20
C LYS A 38 -4.65 0.64 0.80
N GLU A 39 -5.38 1.75 0.84
CA GLU A 39 -6.80 1.77 0.47
C GLU A 39 -7.02 1.36 -0.98
N TYR A 40 -6.16 1.82 -1.89
CA TYR A 40 -6.18 1.42 -3.28
C TYR A 40 -5.89 -0.07 -3.47
N ALA A 41 -4.81 -0.58 -2.87
CA ALA A 41 -4.46 -1.99 -2.91
C ALA A 41 -5.58 -2.88 -2.33
N ASP A 42 -6.10 -2.51 -1.16
CA ASP A 42 -7.18 -3.24 -0.49
C ASP A 42 -8.47 -3.26 -1.34
N CYS A 43 -8.76 -2.19 -2.10
CA CYS A 43 -9.87 -2.17 -3.05
C CYS A 43 -9.70 -3.22 -4.15
N ILE A 44 -8.51 -3.27 -4.76
CA ILE A 44 -8.20 -4.22 -5.83
C ILE A 44 -8.25 -5.66 -5.29
N THR A 45 -7.60 -5.93 -4.15
CA THR A 45 -7.60 -7.25 -3.53
C THR A 45 -9.02 -7.72 -3.20
N ARG A 46 -9.85 -6.88 -2.58
CA ARG A 46 -11.26 -7.24 -2.30
C ARG A 46 -12.05 -7.46 -3.58
N GLY A 47 -11.85 -6.63 -4.61
CA GLY A 47 -12.49 -6.80 -5.90
C GLY A 47 -12.15 -8.17 -6.52
N ALA A 48 -10.87 -8.54 -6.54
CA ALA A 48 -10.41 -9.84 -7.05
C ALA A 48 -11.00 -11.04 -6.29
N GLN A 49 -11.22 -10.90 -4.98
CA GLN A 49 -11.79 -11.95 -4.11
C GLN A 49 -13.31 -12.10 -4.25
N THR A 50 -14.00 -11.04 -4.65
CA THR A 50 -15.48 -10.99 -4.61
C THR A 50 -16.13 -10.96 -5.99
N ILE A 51 -15.39 -10.60 -7.04
CA ILE A 51 -15.92 -10.59 -8.41
C ILE A 51 -16.42 -11.98 -8.81
N ASP A 52 -17.52 -12.04 -9.56
CA ASP A 52 -18.00 -13.28 -10.17
C ASP A 52 -16.99 -13.75 -11.21
N VAL A 53 -16.57 -15.01 -11.11
CA VAL A 53 -15.51 -15.60 -11.93
C VAL A 53 -16.04 -16.52 -13.01
N THR A 54 -17.35 -16.72 -13.10
CA THR A 54 -17.98 -17.72 -13.99
C THR A 54 -18.19 -17.23 -15.42
N THR A 55 -18.07 -15.92 -15.66
CA THR A 55 -18.60 -15.27 -16.87
C THR A 55 -17.52 -14.83 -17.87
N ASP A 56 -16.33 -14.46 -17.40
CA ASP A 56 -15.32 -13.80 -18.22
C ASP A 56 -13.89 -14.29 -17.94
N ALA A 57 -12.97 -14.01 -18.88
CA ALA A 57 -11.56 -14.28 -18.72
C ALA A 57 -10.95 -13.47 -17.55
N ALA A 58 -10.00 -14.07 -16.83
CA ALA A 58 -9.38 -13.45 -15.66
C ALA A 58 -8.76 -12.07 -15.93
N GLY A 59 -8.17 -11.86 -17.11
CA GLY A 59 -7.64 -10.55 -17.51
C GLY A 59 -8.73 -9.48 -17.59
N THR A 60 -9.85 -9.78 -18.24
CA THR A 60 -11.02 -8.88 -18.34
C THR A 60 -11.63 -8.57 -16.98
N LEU A 61 -11.73 -9.58 -16.10
CA LEU A 61 -12.19 -9.40 -14.73
C LEU A 61 -11.22 -8.51 -13.92
N GLY A 62 -9.91 -8.70 -14.10
CA GLY A 62 -8.88 -7.85 -13.51
C GLY A 62 -9.01 -6.38 -13.94
N ASP A 63 -9.23 -6.12 -15.23
CA ASP A 63 -9.47 -4.76 -15.74
C ASP A 63 -10.70 -4.10 -15.10
N ARG A 64 -11.79 -4.86 -14.91
CA ARG A 64 -12.99 -4.35 -14.24
C ARG A 64 -12.74 -3.99 -12.78
N VAL A 65 -11.97 -4.82 -12.06
CA VAL A 65 -11.59 -4.55 -10.68
C VAL A 65 -10.78 -3.24 -10.58
N VAL A 66 -9.76 -3.08 -11.42
CA VAL A 66 -8.95 -1.86 -11.45
C VAL A 66 -9.80 -0.63 -11.80
N LEU A 67 -10.68 -0.74 -12.80
CA LEU A 67 -11.58 0.34 -13.20
C LEU A 67 -12.52 0.77 -12.07
N ALA A 68 -13.04 -0.20 -11.29
CA ALA A 68 -13.90 0.08 -10.14
C ALA A 68 -13.16 0.85 -9.03
N CYS A 69 -11.85 0.65 -8.89
CA CYS A 69 -11.01 1.33 -7.90
C CYS A 69 -10.45 2.69 -8.38
N LYS A 70 -10.85 3.18 -9.57
CA LYS A 70 -10.40 4.48 -10.14
C LYS A 70 -10.50 5.68 -9.19
N PRO A 71 -11.55 5.86 -8.36
CA PRO A 71 -11.61 6.98 -7.43
C PRO A 71 -10.44 6.98 -6.42
N LEU A 72 -10.06 5.81 -5.91
CA LEU A 72 -8.94 5.65 -4.98
C LEU A 72 -7.61 5.87 -5.68
N ARG A 73 -7.46 5.38 -6.93
CA ARG A 73 -6.31 5.70 -7.79
C ARG A 73 -6.12 7.20 -7.97
N ASN A 74 -7.20 7.94 -8.21
CA ASN A 74 -7.15 9.40 -8.36
C ASN A 74 -6.74 10.10 -7.06
N SER A 75 -7.20 9.60 -5.90
CA SER A 75 -6.78 10.11 -4.59
C SER A 75 -5.28 9.85 -4.37
N LEU A 76 -4.82 8.63 -4.65
CA LEU A 76 -3.41 8.27 -4.56
C LEU A 76 -2.54 9.16 -5.46
N MET A 77 -2.99 9.43 -6.69
CA MET A 77 -2.31 10.34 -7.62
C MET A 77 -2.11 11.74 -7.03
N ALA A 78 -3.15 12.29 -6.40
CA ALA A 78 -3.09 13.59 -5.77
C ALA A 78 -2.09 13.60 -4.60
N ASP A 79 -2.09 12.55 -3.78
CA ASP A 79 -1.18 12.44 -2.63
C ASP A 79 0.28 12.23 -3.02
N VAL A 80 0.55 11.42 -4.06
CA VAL A 80 1.92 11.26 -4.61
C VAL A 80 2.40 12.57 -5.21
N THR A 81 1.54 13.28 -5.96
CA THR A 81 1.88 14.58 -6.54
C THR A 81 2.24 15.58 -5.45
N ALA A 82 1.41 15.69 -4.40
CA ALA A 82 1.64 16.59 -3.28
C ALA A 82 2.93 16.23 -2.51
N PHE A 83 3.16 14.94 -2.25
CA PHE A 83 4.40 14.48 -1.61
C PHE A 83 5.64 14.82 -2.42
N HIS A 84 5.58 14.61 -3.74
CA HIS A 84 6.69 14.93 -4.64
C HIS A 84 7.02 16.43 -4.64
N GLN A 85 6.01 17.31 -4.59
CA GLN A 85 6.22 18.75 -4.56
C GLN A 85 6.91 19.25 -3.28
N ILE A 86 6.75 18.54 -2.15
CA ILE A 86 7.47 18.84 -0.90
C ILE A 86 8.98 18.63 -1.11
N GLY A 87 9.38 17.52 -1.74
CA GLY A 87 10.79 17.21 -2.02
C GLY A 87 11.38 17.98 -3.22
N HIS A 88 10.52 18.43 -4.14
CA HIS A 88 10.92 19.02 -5.42
C HIS A 88 10.16 20.32 -5.72
N PRO A 89 10.33 21.39 -4.91
CA PRO A 89 9.51 22.61 -5.00
C PRO A 89 9.67 23.40 -6.32
N LYS A 90 10.69 23.09 -7.13
CA LYS A 90 10.93 23.70 -8.44
C LYS A 90 10.24 22.96 -9.59
N PHE A 91 9.69 21.77 -9.35
CA PHE A 91 9.02 21.01 -10.39
C PHE A 91 7.68 21.65 -10.72
N THR A 92 7.32 21.63 -12.01
CA THR A 92 5.97 21.99 -12.42
C THR A 92 4.97 20.95 -11.93
N ILE A 93 3.69 21.33 -11.91
CA ILE A 93 2.60 20.39 -11.61
C ILE A 93 2.62 19.21 -12.57
N ASP A 94 2.84 19.44 -13.86
CA ASP A 94 2.85 18.38 -14.87
C ASP A 94 4.03 17.41 -14.70
N GLN A 95 5.21 17.93 -14.32
CA GLN A 95 6.36 17.07 -13.97
C GLN A 95 6.05 16.21 -12.75
N SER A 96 5.42 16.77 -11.73
CA SER A 96 5.05 16.04 -10.51
C SER A 96 3.98 14.99 -10.79
N LYS A 97 3.01 15.28 -11.66
CA LYS A 97 2.00 14.32 -12.13
C LYS A 97 2.62 13.18 -12.92
N ALA A 98 3.57 13.46 -13.82
CA ALA A 98 4.25 12.42 -14.59
C ALA A 98 5.02 11.44 -13.68
N VAL A 99 5.67 11.94 -12.62
CA VAL A 99 6.31 11.08 -11.61
C VAL A 99 5.28 10.28 -10.82
N ALA A 100 4.14 10.90 -10.46
CA ALA A 100 3.06 10.21 -9.78
C ALA A 100 2.45 9.09 -10.62
N GLU A 101 2.25 9.33 -11.93
CA GLU A 101 1.79 8.33 -12.89
C GLU A 101 2.76 7.16 -13.00
N ALA A 102 4.06 7.43 -13.16
CA ALA A 102 5.07 6.39 -13.22
C ALA A 102 5.13 5.56 -11.92
N SER A 103 5.01 6.23 -10.77
CA SER A 103 5.06 5.58 -9.45
C SER A 103 3.86 4.66 -9.22
N ILE A 104 2.66 5.13 -9.59
CA ILE A 104 1.43 4.33 -9.48
C ILE A 104 1.45 3.16 -10.47
N ALA A 105 1.99 3.36 -11.68
CA ALA A 105 2.08 2.28 -12.68
C ALA A 105 2.89 1.08 -12.16
N THR A 106 3.97 1.31 -11.41
CA THR A 106 4.74 0.22 -10.77
C THR A 106 3.90 -0.57 -9.77
N ILE A 107 3.08 0.10 -8.96
CA ILE A 107 2.18 -0.56 -8.00
C ILE A 107 1.08 -1.32 -8.75
N GLU A 108 0.54 -0.75 -9.82
CA GLU A 108 -0.53 -1.35 -10.62
C GLU A 108 -0.09 -2.63 -11.34
N ASP A 109 1.15 -2.72 -11.80
CA ASP A 109 1.69 -3.94 -12.42
C ASP A 109 1.68 -5.12 -11.43
N ASP A 110 2.17 -4.90 -10.21
CA ASP A 110 2.17 -5.92 -9.15
C ASP A 110 0.74 -6.34 -8.76
N LEU A 111 -0.13 -5.35 -8.55
CA LEU A 111 -1.53 -5.60 -8.16
C LEU A 111 -2.31 -6.32 -9.27
N ARG A 112 -2.04 -6.01 -10.54
CA ARG A 112 -2.66 -6.68 -11.69
C ARG A 112 -2.26 -8.14 -11.75
N GLN A 113 -0.97 -8.45 -11.58
CA GLN A 113 -0.51 -9.84 -11.55
C GLN A 113 -1.17 -10.63 -10.41
N GLN A 114 -1.20 -10.07 -9.20
CA GLN A 114 -1.85 -10.69 -8.04
C GLN A 114 -3.36 -10.90 -8.26
N THR A 115 -4.02 -9.92 -8.87
CA THR A 115 -5.46 -9.98 -9.19
C THR A 115 -5.76 -11.12 -10.16
N VAL A 116 -4.99 -11.22 -11.25
CA VAL A 116 -5.17 -12.29 -12.24
C VAL A 116 -4.94 -13.67 -11.60
N VAL A 117 -3.86 -13.85 -10.84
CA VAL A 117 -3.59 -15.12 -10.13
C VAL A 117 -4.75 -15.47 -9.18
N THR A 118 -5.25 -14.51 -8.41
CA THR A 118 -6.37 -14.72 -7.49
C THR A 118 -7.62 -15.17 -8.24
N ILE A 119 -7.94 -14.52 -9.36
CA ILE A 119 -9.13 -14.85 -10.16
C ILE A 119 -8.97 -16.22 -10.81
N VAL A 120 -7.82 -16.53 -11.43
CA VAL A 120 -7.56 -17.85 -12.03
C VAL A 120 -7.69 -18.97 -11.00
N ASN A 121 -7.12 -18.80 -9.81
CA ASN A 121 -7.25 -19.79 -8.73
C ASN A 121 -8.71 -20.00 -8.30
N ARG A 122 -9.53 -18.95 -8.33
CA ARG A 122 -10.96 -19.06 -8.04
C ARG A 122 -11.73 -19.74 -9.18
N GLN A 123 -11.36 -19.49 -10.43
CA GLN A 123 -11.94 -20.15 -11.60
C GLN A 123 -11.66 -21.66 -11.57
N THR A 124 -10.40 -22.05 -11.38
CA THR A 124 -10.03 -23.47 -11.31
C THR A 124 -10.70 -24.18 -10.13
N ALA A 125 -10.85 -23.51 -8.99
CA ALA A 125 -11.59 -24.06 -7.85
C ALA A 125 -13.09 -24.22 -8.12
N ALA A 126 -13.70 -23.32 -8.91
CA ALA A 126 -15.11 -23.40 -9.29
C ALA A 126 -15.40 -24.51 -10.32
N GLU A 127 -14.41 -24.85 -11.16
CA GLU A 127 -14.50 -25.91 -12.16
C GLU A 127 -14.17 -27.31 -11.60
N ALA A 128 -13.59 -27.40 -10.40
CA ALA A 128 -13.22 -28.66 -9.79
C ALA A 128 -14.48 -29.54 -9.54
N PRO A 129 -14.52 -30.79 -10.02
CA PRO A 129 -15.66 -31.67 -9.78
C PRO A 129 -15.82 -31.92 -8.29
N ALA A 130 -17.05 -31.77 -7.78
CA ALA A 130 -17.38 -32.10 -6.40
C ALA A 130 -16.94 -33.54 -6.13
N ALA A 131 -15.97 -33.74 -5.24
CA ALA A 131 -15.47 -35.05 -4.88
C ALA A 131 -16.65 -35.91 -4.42
N VAL A 132 -17.00 -36.93 -5.21
CA VAL A 132 -18.03 -37.90 -4.84
C VAL A 132 -17.50 -38.63 -3.59
N PRO A 133 -18.21 -38.58 -2.45
CA PRO A 133 -17.76 -39.30 -1.26
C PRO A 133 -17.72 -40.78 -1.60
N ALA A 134 -16.53 -41.39 -1.48
CA ALA A 134 -16.35 -42.81 -1.65
C ALA A 134 -17.25 -43.54 -0.65
N LYS A 135 -18.23 -44.28 -1.17
CA LYS A 135 -19.14 -45.10 -0.38
C LYS A 135 -18.30 -46.14 0.36
N ALA A 136 -18.23 -46.04 1.68
CA ALA A 136 -17.60 -47.06 2.52
C ALA A 136 -18.40 -48.37 2.36
N SER A 137 -17.71 -49.39 1.84
CA SER A 137 -18.20 -50.78 1.79
C SER A 137 -17.84 -51.51 3.07
#